data_AF-A0A540X2L4-F1
#
_entry.id   AF-A0A540X2L4-F1
#
_cell.length_a   1.000
_cell.length_b   1.000
_cell.length_c   1.000
_cell.angle_alpha   90.00
_cell.angle_beta   90.00
_cell.angle_gamma   90.00
#
_symmetry.space_group_name_H-M   'P 1'
#
loop_
_entity.id
_entity.type
_entity.pdbx_description
1 polymer ?
#
loop_
_entity_poly.entity_id
_entity_poly.type
_entity_poly.pdbx_seq_one_letter_code
_entity_poly.pdbx_strand_id
1 'polypeptide(L)'
;MLNRLLKKKGGFTLIELMIVVAIIGILAAIAIPNFIRFQAKSKQSEAKTNLKAIFTAQKAYFGEKDKYVSDFKVVGFDPEPGNRFSYSINGGCNLAQPATPAGRTYANGCIGQDEARFSKVPTTPTYPMTAKIEGECPSCDFSAVAVGNVDNDPAADTWGITSLATSTTTLLAPCGIDTPQVGGGEPGNAYNDVSC
;
A
#
# COMPACT_ATOMS: atom_id res chain seq x y z
N MET A 1 -15.07 -45.51 -53.85
CA MET A 1 -15.29 -44.80 -52.57
C MET A 1 -14.03 -44.03 -52.20
N LEU A 2 -14.20 -42.89 -51.54
CA LEU A 2 -13.18 -41.96 -51.01
C LEU A 2 -12.61 -40.92 -51.99
N ASN A 3 -13.49 -40.01 -52.40
CA ASN A 3 -13.10 -38.65 -52.81
C ASN A 3 -12.47 -37.96 -51.60
N ARG A 4 -11.14 -37.87 -51.58
CA ARG A 4 -10.38 -37.15 -50.56
C ARG A 4 -10.68 -35.67 -50.74
N LEU A 5 -11.56 -35.14 -49.91
CA LEU A 5 -11.76 -33.71 -49.72
C LEU A 5 -10.41 -33.08 -49.36
N LEU A 6 -9.67 -32.62 -50.36
CA LEU A 6 -8.46 -31.80 -50.22
C LEU A 6 -8.88 -30.49 -49.57
N LYS A 7 -8.90 -30.50 -48.23
CA LYS A 7 -9.10 -29.33 -47.38
C LYS A 7 -7.97 -28.35 -47.72
N LYS A 8 -8.26 -27.29 -48.48
CA LYS A 8 -7.33 -26.19 -48.77
C LYS A 8 -6.77 -25.69 -47.43
N LYS A 9 -5.49 -25.94 -47.17
CA LYS A 9 -4.76 -25.26 -46.09
C LYS A 9 -4.49 -23.83 -46.58
N GLY A 10 -5.33 -22.87 -46.19
CA GLY A 10 -5.04 -21.46 -46.39
C GLY A 10 -3.88 -21.04 -45.48
N GLY A 11 -2.82 -20.49 -46.07
CA GLY A 11 -1.75 -19.83 -45.32
C GLY A 11 -2.15 -18.40 -44.97
N PHE A 12 -1.77 -17.93 -43.79
CA PHE A 12 -1.90 -16.52 -43.42
C PHE A 12 -1.01 -15.66 -44.33
N THR A 13 -1.55 -14.53 -44.79
CA THR A 13 -0.75 -13.57 -45.54
C THR A 13 0.08 -12.71 -44.57
N LEU A 14 1.25 -12.27 -45.03
CA LEU A 14 2.12 -11.39 -44.25
C LEU A 14 1.42 -10.06 -43.92
N ILE A 15 0.61 -9.55 -44.85
CA ILE A 15 -0.15 -8.31 -44.66
C ILE A 15 -1.26 -8.44 -43.62
N GLU A 16 -1.96 -9.58 -43.54
CA GLU A 16 -2.94 -9.84 -42.47
C GLU A 16 -2.28 -9.79 -41.10
N LEU A 17 -1.10 -10.40 -40.97
CA LEU A 17 -0.36 -10.39 -39.71
C LEU A 17 0.12 -8.97 -39.34
N MET A 18 0.57 -8.18 -40.30
CA MET A 18 1.00 -6.79 -40.07
C MET A 18 -0.13 -5.90 -39.54
N ILE A 19 -1.33 -6.00 -40.13
CA ILE A 19 -2.50 -5.21 -39.68
C ILE A 19 -2.89 -5.61 -38.26
N VAL A 20 -2.88 -6.91 -37.95
CA VAL A 20 -3.21 -7.41 -36.61
C VAL A 20 -2.24 -6.86 -35.57
N VAL A 21 -0.93 -6.90 -35.83
CA VAL A 21 0.08 -6.37 -34.91
C VAL A 21 -0.04 -4.85 -34.76
N ALA A 22 -0.36 -4.13 -35.85
CA ALA A 22 -0.60 -2.69 -35.79
C ALA A 22 -1.80 -2.32 -34.88
N ILE A 23 -2.92 -3.04 -35.02
CA ILE A 23 -4.11 -2.84 -34.17
C ILE A 23 -3.80 -3.17 -32.71
N ILE A 24 -3.14 -4.32 -32.44
CA ILE A 24 -2.74 -4.70 -31.08
C ILE A 24 -1.79 -3.65 -30.48
N GLY A 25 -0.87 -3.09 -31.26
CA GLY A 25 0.04 -2.03 -30.83
C GLY A 25 -0.69 -0.76 -30.38
N ILE A 26 -1.70 -0.32 -31.13
CA ILE A 26 -2.51 0.86 -30.77
C ILE A 26 -3.30 0.59 -29.48
N LEU A 27 -3.92 -0.58 -29.36
CA LEU A 27 -4.68 -0.95 -28.16
C LEU A 27 -3.76 -1.05 -26.93
N ALA A 28 -2.59 -1.67 -27.07
CA ALA A 28 -1.62 -1.83 -25.99
C ALA A 28 -1.09 -0.48 -25.49
N ALA A 29 -0.83 0.48 -26.39
CA ALA A 29 -0.33 1.81 -26.02
C ALA A 29 -1.28 2.57 -25.07
N ILE A 30 -2.59 2.41 -25.22
CA ILE A 30 -3.60 3.02 -24.35
C ILE A 30 -3.87 2.14 -23.12
N ALA A 31 -3.92 0.82 -23.30
CA ALA A 31 -4.33 -0.10 -22.24
C ALA A 31 -3.26 -0.29 -21.14
N ILE A 32 -1.98 -0.38 -21.51
CA ILE A 32 -0.88 -0.65 -20.56
C ILE A 32 -0.77 0.42 -19.46
N PRO A 33 -0.68 1.74 -19.75
CA PRO A 33 -0.55 2.74 -18.69
C PRO A 33 -1.78 2.77 -17.77
N ASN A 34 -2.98 2.56 -18.33
CA ASN A 34 -4.21 2.49 -17.54
C ASN A 34 -4.23 1.26 -16.62
N PHE A 35 -3.76 0.11 -17.11
CA PHE A 35 -3.66 -1.11 -16.31
C PHE A 35 -2.68 -0.96 -15.14
N ILE A 36 -1.52 -0.33 -15.37
CA ILE A 36 -0.53 -0.06 -14.31
C ILE A 36 -1.14 0.82 -13.21
N ARG A 37 -1.82 1.90 -13.58
CA ARG A 37 -2.53 2.79 -12.62
C ARG A 37 -3.63 2.06 -11.85
N PHE A 38 -4.39 1.19 -12.51
CA PHE A 38 -5.41 0.39 -11.85
C PHE A 38 -4.79 -0.57 -10.82
N GLN A 39 -3.72 -1.26 -11.21
CA GLN A 39 -2.99 -2.16 -10.30
C GLN A 39 -2.41 -1.41 -9.10
N ALA A 40 -1.86 -0.21 -9.32
CA ALA A 40 -1.37 0.64 -8.25
C ALA A 40 -2.49 1.02 -7.27
N LYS A 41 -3.64 1.50 -7.77
CA LYS A 41 -4.80 1.82 -6.94
C LYS A 41 -5.28 0.63 -6.11
N SER A 42 -5.26 -0.58 -6.67
CA SER A 42 -5.58 -1.81 -5.92
C SER A 42 -4.60 -2.05 -4.76
N LYS A 43 -3.28 -1.88 -5.00
CA LYS A 43 -2.26 -2.01 -3.94
C LYS A 43 -2.42 -0.94 -2.86
N GLN A 44 -2.72 0.31 -3.23
CA GLN A 44 -2.97 1.39 -2.26
C GLN A 44 -4.19 1.11 -1.37
N SER A 45 -5.19 0.38 -1.88
CA SER A 45 -6.37 -0.01 -1.09
C SER A 45 -6.02 -0.90 0.10
N GLU A 46 -4.98 -1.72 0.00
CA GLU A 46 -4.48 -2.57 1.09
C GLU A 46 -3.96 -1.69 2.25
N ALA A 47 -3.11 -0.71 1.94
CA ALA A 47 -2.60 0.24 2.94
C ALA A 47 -3.73 0.98 3.66
N LYS A 48 -4.70 1.52 2.91
CA LYS A 48 -5.85 2.25 3.48
C LYS A 48 -6.71 1.34 4.36
N THR A 49 -6.99 0.11 3.92
CA THR A 49 -7.82 -0.85 4.68
C THR A 49 -7.16 -1.23 6.00
N ASN A 50 -5.86 -1.56 5.96
CA ASN A 50 -5.12 -1.94 7.16
C ASN A 50 -4.94 -0.77 8.12
N LEU A 51 -4.71 0.45 7.64
CA LEU A 51 -4.69 1.64 8.50
C LEU A 51 -6.06 1.90 9.17
N LYS A 52 -7.18 1.71 8.45
CA LYS A 52 -8.52 1.78 9.07
C LYS A 52 -8.71 0.70 10.14
N ALA A 53 -8.24 -0.52 9.89
CA ALA A 53 -8.28 -1.59 10.89
C ALA A 53 -7.47 -1.25 12.15
N ILE A 54 -6.26 -0.69 11.99
CA ILE A 54 -5.46 -0.16 13.11
C ILE A 54 -6.25 0.89 13.88
N PHE A 55 -6.90 1.83 13.18
CA PHE A 55 -7.67 2.88 13.84
C PHE A 55 -8.85 2.33 14.64
N THR A 56 -9.62 1.42 14.06
CA THR A 56 -10.73 0.75 14.76
C THR A 56 -10.24 -0.01 15.98
N ALA A 57 -9.13 -0.76 15.86
CA ALA A 57 -8.54 -1.50 16.97
C ALA A 57 -8.08 -0.56 18.10
N GLN A 58 -7.41 0.55 17.77
CA GLN A 58 -6.99 1.56 18.74
C GLN A 58 -8.18 2.24 19.43
N LYS A 59 -9.24 2.56 18.68
CA LYS A 59 -10.46 3.14 19.26
C LYS A 59 -11.20 2.17 20.19
N ALA A 60 -11.27 0.89 19.83
CA ALA A 60 -11.84 -0.14 20.69
C ALA A 60 -11.02 -0.27 21.99
N TYR A 61 -9.69 -0.35 21.87
CA TYR A 61 -8.80 -0.43 23.04
C TYR A 61 -8.90 0.80 23.94
N PHE A 62 -8.99 2.00 23.35
CA PHE A 62 -9.20 3.23 24.08
C PHE A 62 -10.53 3.23 24.85
N GLY A 63 -11.62 2.72 24.25
CA GLY A 63 -12.92 2.60 24.93
C GLY A 63 -12.91 1.67 26.16
N GLU A 64 -11.95 0.75 26.25
CA GLU A 64 -11.81 -0.18 27.38
C GLU A 64 -10.78 0.24 28.42
N LYS A 65 -9.72 0.95 28.00
CA LYS A 65 -8.52 1.22 28.81
C LYS A 65 -8.21 2.70 28.98
N ASP A 66 -9.03 3.58 28.41
CA ASP A 66 -8.87 5.04 28.38
C ASP A 66 -7.50 5.50 27.88
N LYS A 67 -6.81 4.70 27.06
CA LYS A 67 -5.48 5.00 26.51
C LYS A 67 -5.24 4.30 25.18
N TYR A 68 -4.34 4.84 24.35
CA TYR A 68 -3.81 4.13 23.19
C TYR A 68 -2.58 3.29 23.57
N VAL A 69 -2.22 2.32 22.72
CA VAL A 69 -1.09 1.43 22.96
C VAL A 69 -0.18 1.34 21.74
N SER A 70 1.13 1.36 21.99
CA SER A 70 2.13 1.32 20.92
C SER A 70 2.47 -0.09 20.44
N ASP A 71 1.88 -1.14 21.03
CA ASP A 71 2.16 -2.54 20.68
C ASP A 71 0.99 -3.14 19.89
N PHE A 72 1.27 -3.56 18.65
CA PHE A 72 0.27 -4.16 17.78
C PHE A 72 -0.24 -5.52 18.31
N LYS A 73 0.55 -6.24 19.10
CA LYS A 73 0.12 -7.48 19.74
C LYS A 73 -0.93 -7.20 20.82
N VAL A 74 -0.80 -6.08 21.52
CA VAL A 74 -1.74 -5.66 22.57
C VAL A 74 -3.00 -5.08 21.96
N VAL A 75 -2.90 -4.29 20.89
CA VAL A 75 -4.07 -3.75 20.19
C VAL A 75 -4.84 -4.84 19.40
N GLY A 76 -4.20 -5.99 19.16
CA GLY A 76 -4.79 -7.10 18.41
C GLY A 76 -4.87 -6.84 16.90
N PHE A 77 -3.96 -6.02 16.36
CA PHE A 77 -3.87 -5.79 14.92
C PHE A 77 -2.78 -6.66 14.30
N ASP A 78 -3.14 -7.32 13.21
CA ASP A 78 -2.27 -8.21 12.48
C ASP A 78 -2.72 -8.25 11.00
N PRO A 79 -1.89 -7.79 10.03
CA PRO A 79 -2.24 -7.85 8.62
C PRO A 79 -2.16 -9.29 8.08
N GLU A 80 -2.92 -9.58 7.02
CA GLU A 80 -2.88 -10.89 6.36
C GLU A 80 -1.46 -11.24 5.87
N PRO A 81 -1.09 -12.54 5.86
CA PRO A 81 0.16 -12.99 5.26
C PRO A 81 0.30 -12.51 3.81
N GLY A 82 1.50 -12.12 3.41
CA GLY A 82 1.76 -11.52 2.11
C GLY A 82 1.50 -10.01 2.06
N ASN A 83 1.50 -9.32 3.21
CA ASN A 83 1.34 -7.87 3.28
C ASN A 83 2.49 -7.14 2.58
N ARG A 84 2.13 -6.18 1.74
CA ARG A 84 3.09 -5.36 0.98
C ARG A 84 3.69 -4.24 1.80
N PHE A 85 2.96 -3.76 2.80
CA PHE A 85 3.31 -2.56 3.55
C PHE A 85 3.86 -2.91 4.92
N SER A 86 4.86 -2.15 5.35
CA SER A 86 5.27 -2.04 6.74
C SER A 86 4.34 -1.05 7.46
N TYR A 87 3.87 -1.39 8.65
CA TYR A 87 3.02 -0.54 9.49
C TYR A 87 3.78 -0.12 10.74
N SER A 88 3.66 1.14 11.16
CA SER A 88 4.07 1.56 12.50
C SER A 88 3.08 2.43 13.22
N ILE A 89 3.09 2.30 14.55
CA ILE A 89 2.34 3.11 15.50
C ILE A 89 3.27 3.87 16.46
N ASN A 90 4.56 3.54 16.46
CA ASN A 90 5.57 4.23 17.25
C ASN A 90 6.91 4.22 16.49
N GLY A 91 7.34 5.41 16.06
CA GLY A 91 8.53 5.58 15.23
C GLY A 91 8.35 5.11 13.78
N GLY A 92 9.46 5.06 13.04
CA GLY A 92 9.48 4.56 11.66
C GLY A 92 9.63 3.04 11.61
N CYS A 93 8.85 2.41 10.73
CA CYS A 93 9.00 0.99 10.38
C CYS A 93 9.18 0.88 8.87
N ASN A 94 10.29 0.28 8.47
CA ASN A 94 10.62 -0.01 7.07
C ASN A 94 11.54 -1.22 7.04
N LEU A 95 10.95 -2.39 7.29
CA LEU A 95 11.66 -3.65 7.48
C LEU A 95 10.90 -4.75 6.75
N ALA A 96 11.63 -5.72 6.20
CA ALA A 96 11.04 -6.99 5.78
C ALA A 96 11.02 -7.93 6.99
N GLN A 97 9.92 -8.66 7.17
CA GLN A 97 9.73 -9.62 8.25
C GLN A 97 9.10 -10.91 7.73
N PRO A 98 9.33 -12.06 8.38
CA PRO A 98 8.65 -13.31 8.06
C PRO A 98 7.12 -13.16 8.07
N ALA A 99 6.43 -13.81 7.13
CA ALA A 99 4.96 -13.93 7.06
C ALA A 99 4.28 -14.49 8.33
N THR A 100 5.05 -15.04 9.27
CA THR A 100 4.52 -15.74 10.44
C THR A 100 4.39 -14.79 11.64
N PRO A 101 3.30 -14.89 12.44
CA PRO A 101 3.15 -14.10 13.66
C PRO A 101 4.33 -14.25 14.62
N ALA A 102 4.94 -15.44 14.70
CA ALA A 102 6.10 -15.68 15.58
C ALA A 102 7.40 -15.03 15.07
N GLY A 103 7.52 -14.80 13.77
CA GLY A 103 8.69 -14.19 13.14
C GLY A 103 8.63 -12.65 13.03
N ARG A 104 7.45 -12.05 13.24
CA ARG A 104 7.29 -10.60 13.18
C ARG A 104 7.81 -9.91 14.43
N THR A 105 8.55 -8.82 14.24
CA THR A 105 9.04 -8.00 15.35
C THR A 105 7.97 -6.98 15.68
N TYR A 106 7.26 -7.18 16.80
CA TYR A 106 6.29 -6.21 17.36
C TYR A 106 6.94 -5.15 18.26
N ALA A 107 8.25 -5.26 18.50
CA ALA A 107 8.98 -4.31 19.33
C ALA A 107 8.84 -2.89 18.74
N ASN A 108 8.43 -1.95 19.59
CA ASN A 108 8.17 -0.55 19.25
C ASN A 108 7.01 -0.34 18.26
N GLY A 109 6.05 -1.27 18.13
CA GLY A 109 4.87 -1.02 17.30
C GLY A 109 5.17 -0.96 15.82
N CYS A 110 6.01 -1.86 15.34
CA CYS A 110 6.36 -2.06 13.93
C CYS A 110 5.80 -3.41 13.49
N ILE A 111 5.26 -3.50 12.29
CA ILE A 111 5.03 -4.75 11.57
C ILE A 111 5.64 -4.53 10.19
N GLY A 112 6.62 -5.34 9.82
CA GLY A 112 7.29 -5.23 8.53
C GLY A 112 6.45 -5.76 7.38
N GLN A 113 6.85 -5.42 6.15
CA GLN A 113 6.33 -6.08 4.95
C GLN A 113 6.74 -7.55 4.93
N ASP A 114 5.93 -8.40 4.32
CA ASP A 114 6.21 -9.84 4.27
C ASP A 114 7.41 -10.14 3.36
N GLU A 115 8.50 -10.62 3.94
CA GLU A 115 9.73 -10.95 3.24
C GLU A 115 9.57 -12.13 2.27
N ALA A 116 8.59 -13.02 2.49
CA ALA A 116 8.34 -14.17 1.62
C ALA A 116 7.88 -13.72 0.22
N ARG A 117 7.24 -12.55 0.14
CA ARG A 117 6.73 -11.97 -1.11
C ARG A 117 7.43 -10.68 -1.51
N PHE A 118 7.92 -9.91 -0.54
CA PHE A 118 8.50 -8.58 -0.70
C PHE A 118 9.79 -8.47 0.11
N SER A 119 10.87 -9.08 -0.38
CA SER A 119 12.19 -9.06 0.28
C SER A 119 12.92 -7.72 0.17
N LYS A 120 12.59 -6.90 -0.83
CA LYS A 120 13.19 -5.58 -1.04
C LYS A 120 12.36 -4.52 -0.31
N VAL A 121 12.93 -3.94 0.75
CA VAL A 121 12.37 -2.74 1.39
C VAL A 121 12.66 -1.51 0.54
N PRO A 122 11.72 -0.55 0.44
CA PRO A 122 11.96 0.71 -0.25
C PRO A 122 13.03 1.53 0.47
N THR A 123 13.76 2.37 -0.27
CA THR A 123 14.85 3.18 0.30
C THR A 123 14.33 4.51 0.85
N THR A 124 14.74 4.86 2.08
CA THR A 124 14.48 6.15 2.76
C THR A 124 13.04 6.68 2.61
N PRO A 125 12.09 6.15 3.39
CA PRO A 125 10.72 6.67 3.37
C PRO A 125 10.66 8.08 3.94
N THR A 126 9.91 8.95 3.25
CA THR A 126 9.49 10.23 3.83
C THR A 126 8.13 10.03 4.46
N TYR A 127 8.05 10.22 5.77
CA TYR A 127 6.84 9.93 6.54
C TYR A 127 5.85 11.09 6.47
N PRO A 128 4.53 10.80 6.34
CA PRO A 128 3.50 11.83 6.31
C PRO A 128 3.36 12.63 7.60
N MET A 129 3.70 11.94 8.68
CA MET A 129 3.59 12.32 10.07
C MET A 129 4.49 11.35 10.83
N THR A 130 4.97 11.74 12.00
CA THR A 130 5.66 10.79 12.89
C THR A 130 4.61 9.87 13.49
N ALA A 131 4.73 8.55 13.33
CA ALA A 131 3.88 7.60 14.07
C ALA A 131 4.27 7.61 15.54
N LYS A 132 3.30 7.90 16.41
CA LYS A 132 3.48 8.04 17.85
C LYS A 132 2.13 8.10 18.54
N ILE A 133 2.18 7.90 19.86
CA ILE A 133 1.09 8.26 20.77
C ILE A 133 1.55 9.52 21.51
N GLU A 134 0.76 10.58 21.44
CA GLU A 134 1.06 11.85 22.10
C GLU A 134 0.02 12.22 23.15
N GLY A 135 0.44 13.04 24.11
CA GLY A 135 -0.42 13.57 25.17
C GLY A 135 -0.63 12.61 26.35
N GLU A 136 -1.34 13.11 27.35
CA GLU A 136 -1.77 12.34 28.52
C GLU A 136 -3.17 11.81 28.30
N CYS A 137 -3.35 10.51 28.49
CA CYS A 137 -4.65 9.88 28.33
C CYS A 137 -5.57 10.23 29.52
N PRO A 138 -6.88 10.52 29.28
CA PRO A 138 -7.67 10.18 28.10
C PRO A 138 -7.67 11.21 26.95
N SER A 139 -6.95 12.33 27.05
CA SER A 139 -6.84 13.32 25.96
C SER A 139 -5.68 13.06 25.01
N CYS A 140 -5.12 11.86 25.03
CA CYS A 140 -4.04 11.46 24.15
C CYS A 140 -4.54 11.23 22.71
N ASP A 141 -3.61 11.27 21.77
CA ASP A 141 -3.84 10.95 20.37
C ASP A 141 -2.85 9.90 19.89
N PHE A 142 -3.20 9.22 18.80
CA PHE A 142 -2.28 8.33 18.11
C PHE A 142 -2.19 8.68 16.64
N SER A 143 -1.06 8.32 16.07
CA SER A 143 -0.76 8.39 14.65
C SER A 143 -0.09 7.09 14.23
N ALA A 144 -0.53 6.53 13.12
CA ALA A 144 0.04 5.36 12.51
C ALA A 144 0.41 5.65 11.07
N VAL A 145 1.48 5.01 10.59
CA VAL A 145 1.94 5.14 9.21
C VAL A 145 2.06 3.77 8.56
N ALA A 146 1.85 3.74 7.25
CA ALA A 146 2.15 2.60 6.41
C ALA A 146 3.18 3.03 5.36
N VAL A 147 4.16 2.18 5.11
CA VAL A 147 5.22 2.38 4.13
C VAL A 147 5.31 1.15 3.25
N GLY A 148 5.38 1.34 1.94
CA GLY A 148 5.59 0.23 1.02
C GLY A 148 5.92 0.72 -0.36
N ASN A 149 5.93 -0.20 -1.32
CA ASN A 149 6.26 0.10 -2.70
C ASN A 149 5.15 -0.38 -3.65
N VAL A 150 4.49 0.57 -4.30
CA VAL A 150 3.33 0.33 -5.15
C VAL A 150 3.72 0.01 -6.59
N ASP A 151 4.75 0.65 -7.15
CA ASP A 151 5.10 0.56 -8.58
C ASP A 151 6.48 -0.09 -8.86
N ASN A 152 7.11 -0.62 -7.82
CA ASN A 152 8.39 -1.34 -7.83
C ASN A 152 9.61 -0.47 -8.14
N ASP A 153 9.57 0.80 -7.78
CA ASP A 153 10.68 1.73 -7.94
C ASP A 153 11.60 1.75 -6.69
N PRO A 154 12.61 2.64 -6.59
CA PRO A 154 13.39 2.80 -5.36
C PRO A 154 12.71 3.60 -4.24
N ALA A 155 11.74 4.45 -4.57
CA ALA A 155 11.06 5.30 -3.62
C ALA A 155 10.08 4.50 -2.74
N ALA A 156 9.66 5.13 -1.64
CA ALA A 156 8.67 4.56 -0.75
C ALA A 156 7.39 5.37 -0.89
N ASP A 157 6.27 4.69 -1.11
CA ASP A 157 4.97 5.28 -0.91
C ASP A 157 4.60 5.24 0.56
N THR A 158 4.00 6.33 1.06
CA THR A 158 3.66 6.44 2.47
C THR A 158 2.24 6.95 2.72
N TRP A 159 1.56 6.30 3.66
CA TRP A 159 0.23 6.64 4.14
C TRP A 159 0.26 6.89 5.63
N GLY A 160 -0.68 7.72 6.11
CA GLY A 160 -0.86 7.98 7.53
C GLY A 160 -2.31 7.96 7.93
N ILE A 161 -2.58 7.65 9.20
CA ILE A 161 -3.87 7.82 9.86
C ILE A 161 -3.64 8.37 11.26
N THR A 162 -4.56 9.21 11.74
CA THR A 162 -4.48 9.78 13.09
C THR A 162 -5.85 9.79 13.76
N SER A 163 -5.88 9.86 15.09
CA SER A 163 -7.07 10.19 15.86
C SER A 163 -7.37 11.67 15.97
N LEU A 164 -6.43 12.55 15.60
CA LEU A 164 -6.64 14.00 15.64
C LEU A 164 -7.60 14.44 14.53
N ALA A 165 -8.50 15.39 14.84
CA ALA A 165 -9.42 15.94 13.86
C ALA A 165 -8.71 16.66 12.70
N THR A 166 -7.52 17.22 12.96
CA THR A 166 -6.67 17.91 11.98
C THR A 166 -5.21 17.55 12.23
N SER A 167 -4.56 16.84 11.29
CA SER A 167 -3.12 16.61 11.34
C SER A 167 -2.36 17.83 10.82
N THR A 168 -1.48 18.41 11.64
CA THR A 168 -0.66 19.62 11.34
C THR A 168 0.56 19.34 10.46
N THR A 169 0.59 18.24 9.70
CA THR A 169 1.76 17.93 8.86
C THR A 169 1.55 18.38 7.43
N THR A 170 2.17 19.51 7.05
CA THR A 170 2.26 19.97 5.66
C THR A 170 3.42 19.27 4.98
N LEU A 171 3.12 18.31 4.11
CA LEU A 171 4.15 17.64 3.33
C LEU A 171 4.38 18.39 2.04
N LEU A 172 5.62 18.82 1.84
CA LEU A 172 6.09 19.41 0.59
C LEU A 172 6.81 18.30 -0.18
N ALA A 173 6.09 17.68 -1.12
CA ALA A 173 6.63 16.76 -2.11
C ALA A 173 6.26 17.22 -3.52
N PRO A 174 7.11 17.02 -4.53
CA PRO A 174 6.98 17.66 -5.85
C PRO A 174 5.81 17.16 -6.72
N CYS A 175 5.19 16.00 -6.43
CA CYS A 175 4.01 15.49 -7.14
C CYS A 175 3.31 14.38 -6.33
N GLY A 176 2.02 14.12 -6.62
CA GLY A 176 1.36 12.88 -6.17
C GLY A 176 0.68 12.86 -4.80
N ILE A 177 0.48 14.01 -4.15
CA ILE A 177 -0.22 14.07 -2.86
C ILE A 177 -1.73 14.04 -3.10
N ASP A 178 -2.43 12.98 -2.70
CA ASP A 178 -3.91 12.92 -2.78
C ASP A 178 -4.54 13.88 -1.76
N THR A 179 -3.94 13.99 -0.56
CA THR A 179 -4.39 14.89 0.51
C THR A 179 -3.21 15.35 1.36
N PRO A 180 -2.88 16.65 1.42
CA PRO A 180 -1.80 17.16 2.27
C PRO A 180 -2.14 17.15 3.75
N GLN A 181 -3.36 16.77 4.12
CA GLN A 181 -3.88 16.74 5.48
C GLN A 181 -4.57 15.39 5.72
N VAL A 182 -4.10 14.65 6.72
CA VAL A 182 -4.76 13.42 7.16
C VAL A 182 -5.78 13.81 8.23
N GLY A 183 -7.07 13.73 7.87
CA GLY A 183 -8.16 13.94 8.83
C GLY A 183 -8.31 12.76 9.78
N GLY A 184 -8.92 13.01 10.95
CA GLY A 184 -9.14 11.96 11.95
C GLY A 184 -9.92 10.77 11.39
N GLY A 185 -9.32 9.59 11.42
CA GLY A 185 -9.96 8.34 10.99
C GLY A 185 -10.03 8.10 9.48
N GLU A 186 -9.55 9.01 8.63
CA GLU A 186 -9.43 8.77 7.19
C GLU A 186 -7.96 8.61 6.81
N PRO A 187 -7.54 7.44 6.29
CA PRO A 187 -6.16 7.26 5.84
C PRO A 187 -5.86 8.20 4.68
N GLY A 188 -4.89 9.08 4.88
CA GLY A 188 -4.39 9.99 3.87
C GLY A 188 -3.17 9.40 3.18
N ASN A 189 -3.12 9.59 1.87
CA ASN A 189 -1.97 9.25 1.05
C ASN A 189 -1.11 10.51 0.89
N ALA A 190 0.14 10.41 1.35
CA ALA A 190 0.97 11.58 1.57
C ALA A 190 2.16 11.64 0.62
N TYR A 191 2.58 10.48 0.09
CA TYR A 191 3.54 10.34 -0.99
C TYR A 191 3.06 9.20 -1.89
N ASN A 192 2.62 9.55 -3.11
CA ASN A 192 2.22 8.60 -4.15
C ASN A 192 2.78 9.06 -5.50
N ASP A 193 3.95 8.58 -5.83
CA ASP A 193 4.70 8.93 -7.04
C ASP A 193 4.26 8.16 -8.29
N VAL A 194 3.33 7.19 -8.16
CA VAL A 194 2.68 6.49 -9.29
C VAL A 194 2.07 7.45 -10.34
N SER A 195 1.75 8.67 -9.93
CA SER A 195 1.16 9.71 -10.79
C SER A 195 2.14 10.79 -11.26
N CYS A 196 3.43 10.61 -10.96
CA CYS A 196 4.54 11.23 -11.65
C CYS A 196 4.95 10.30 -12.82
#